data_AF-A0A4R3AR29-F1
#
_entry.id   AF-A0A4R3AR29-F1
#
_cell.length_a   1.000
_cell.length_b   1.000
_cell.length_c   1.000
_cell.angle_alpha   90.00
_cell.angle_beta   90.00
_cell.angle_gamma   90.00
#
_symmetry.space_group_name_H-M   'P 1'
#
loop_
_entity.id
_entity.type
_entity.pdbx_description
1 polymer ?
#
loop_
_entity_poly.entity_id
_entity_poly.type
_entity_poly.pdbx_seq_one_letter_code
_entity_poly.pdbx_strand_id
1 'polypeptide(L)'
;MRKKLIKHLFVRLLIGAAPMVFFAIGMFAKGQSGNNGMSLNLEKFLPVCLILIYVSFLIIEGLNHFVKGRIGYGLCSISTVVILVVVFLYIMYLEHLV
;
A
#
# COMPACT_ATOMS: atom_id res chain seq x y z
N MET A 1 -3.89 18.14 -18.99
CA MET A 1 -3.66 16.68 -18.85
C MET A 1 -2.74 16.35 -17.67
N ARG A 2 -1.52 16.90 -17.60
CA ARG A 2 -0.54 16.66 -16.50
C ARG A 2 -1.08 16.89 -15.08
N LYS A 3 -1.77 18.01 -14.81
CA LYS A 3 -2.39 18.29 -13.49
C LYS A 3 -3.40 17.21 -13.04
N LYS A 4 -4.16 16.63 -13.98
CA LYS A 4 -5.14 15.57 -13.67
C LYS A 4 -4.44 14.27 -13.28
N LEU A 5 -3.37 13.89 -14.00
CA LEU A 5 -2.55 12.73 -13.69
C LEU A 5 -1.86 12.85 -12.32
N ILE A 6 -1.32 14.03 -12.01
CA ILE A 6 -0.71 14.30 -10.70
C ILE A 6 -1.75 14.16 -9.58
N LYS A 7 -2.91 14.81 -9.71
CA LYS A 7 -3.99 14.68 -8.71
C LYS A 7 -4.39 13.22 -8.51
N HIS A 8 -4.49 12.48 -9.60
CA HIS A 8 -4.87 11.07 -9.59
C HIS A 8 -3.83 10.19 -8.88
N LEU A 9 -2.53 10.43 -9.12
CA LEU A 9 -1.44 9.78 -8.40
C LEU A 9 -1.50 10.09 -6.89
N PHE A 10 -1.60 11.37 -6.53
CA PHE A 10 -1.61 11.81 -5.13
C PHE A 10 -2.79 11.25 -4.34
N VAL A 11 -3.99 11.26 -4.91
CA VAL A 11 -5.18 10.71 -4.24
C VAL A 11 -4.99 9.22 -3.94
N ARG A 12 -4.43 8.46 -4.89
CA ARG A 12 -4.20 7.02 -4.67
C ARG A 12 -3.09 6.74 -3.66
N LEU A 13 -2.01 7.52 -3.71
CA LEU A 13 -0.96 7.45 -2.69
C LEU A 13 -1.53 7.76 -1.30
N LEU A 14 -2.39 8.78 -1.16
CA LEU A 14 -3.03 9.11 0.13
C LEU A 14 -3.92 7.98 0.65
N ILE A 15 -4.73 7.37 -0.23
CA ILE A 15 -5.59 6.23 0.14
C ILE A 15 -4.73 5.05 0.57
N GLY A 16 -3.65 4.73 -0.15
CA GLY A 16 -2.73 3.65 0.20
C GLY A 16 -1.88 3.93 1.43
N ALA A 17 -1.54 5.19 1.69
CA ALA A 17 -0.76 5.61 2.85
C ALA A 17 -1.54 5.47 4.16
N ALA A 18 -2.86 5.66 4.14
CA ALA A 18 -3.69 5.54 5.34
C ALA A 18 -3.53 4.16 6.05
N PRO A 19 -3.77 3.01 5.41
CA PRO A 19 -3.53 1.72 6.04
C PRO A 19 -2.05 1.46 6.33
N MET A 20 -1.11 2.04 5.58
CA MET A 20 0.33 1.93 5.92
C MET A 20 0.69 2.61 7.22
N VAL A 21 0.10 3.76 7.53
CA VAL A 21 0.34 4.44 8.80
C VAL A 21 -0.20 3.60 9.95
N PHE A 22 -1.40 3.05 9.83
CA PHE A 22 -1.94 2.12 10.83
C PHE A 22 -1.06 0.88 11.01
N PHE A 23 -0.58 0.31 9.90
CA PHE A 23 0.37 -0.81 9.93
C PHE A 23 1.66 -0.44 10.68
N ALA A 24 2.28 0.68 10.33
CA ALA A 24 3.51 1.14 10.97
C ALA A 24 3.32 1.38 12.48
N ILE A 25 2.22 2.04 12.89
CA ILE A 25 1.90 2.25 14.30
C ILE A 25 1.77 0.90 15.03
N GLY A 26 1.02 -0.05 14.46
CA GLY A 26 0.87 -1.39 15.04
C GLY A 26 2.18 -2.17 15.13
N MET A 27 3.08 -1.99 14.15
CA MET A 27 4.40 -2.64 14.12
C MET A 27 5.34 -2.11 15.21
N PHE A 28 5.38 -0.79 15.42
CA PHE A 28 6.26 -0.17 16.42
C PHE A 28 5.61 -0.01 17.81
N ALA A 29 4.35 -0.41 17.98
CA ALA A 29 3.72 -0.51 19.29
C ALA A 29 4.25 -1.75 20.04
N LYS A 30 5.04 -1.50 21.10
CA LYS A 30 5.68 -2.46 22.04
C LYS A 30 5.34 -3.96 21.87
N GLY A 31 6.33 -4.70 21.36
CA GLY A 31 6.75 -6.02 21.90
C GLY A 31 5.96 -7.27 21.52
N GLN A 32 5.00 -7.20 20.60
CA GLN A 32 4.25 -8.39 20.17
C GLN A 32 4.51 -8.71 18.70
N SER A 33 5.05 -9.91 18.46
CA SER A 33 5.03 -10.54 17.14
C SER A 33 3.59 -10.57 16.63
N GLY A 34 3.37 -10.29 15.35
CA GLY A 34 2.04 -10.45 14.73
C GLY A 34 1.53 -11.90 14.78
N ASN A 35 2.39 -12.84 15.17
CA ASN A 35 2.11 -14.25 15.34
C ASN A 35 2.45 -14.69 16.78
N ASN A 36 1.56 -14.41 17.73
CA ASN A 36 1.69 -14.85 19.13
C ASN A 36 1.05 -16.24 19.39
N GLY A 37 0.77 -17.02 18.35
CA GLY A 37 0.27 -18.40 18.45
C GLY A 37 -1.16 -18.57 18.99
N MET A 38 -1.74 -17.55 19.64
CA MET A 38 -3.05 -17.66 20.33
C MET A 38 -4.18 -16.85 19.66
N SER A 39 -3.85 -15.86 18.82
CA SER A 39 -4.81 -15.13 17.98
C SER A 39 -4.10 -14.25 16.95
N LEU A 40 -4.79 -13.95 15.83
CA LEU A 40 -4.33 -12.94 14.86
C LEU A 40 -4.30 -11.57 15.57
N ASN A 41 -3.15 -10.91 15.54
CA ASN A 41 -3.09 -9.51 15.96
C ASN A 41 -3.80 -8.65 14.90
N LEU A 42 -5.08 -8.37 15.13
CA LEU A 42 -5.94 -7.59 14.23
C LEU A 42 -5.35 -6.22 13.87
N GLU A 43 -4.59 -5.62 14.79
CA GLU A 43 -3.93 -4.32 14.57
C GLU A 43 -2.85 -4.40 13.49
N LYS A 44 -2.16 -5.54 13.37
CA LYS A 44 -1.16 -5.78 12.31
C LYS A 44 -1.77 -6.41 11.07
N PHE A 45 -2.73 -7.33 11.24
CA PHE A 45 -3.30 -8.11 10.15
C PHE A 45 -4.27 -7.31 9.26
N LEU A 46 -5.18 -6.54 9.86
CA LEU A 46 -6.18 -5.79 9.10
C LEU A 46 -5.55 -4.75 8.16
N PRO A 47 -4.55 -3.94 8.57
CA PRO A 47 -3.86 -3.03 7.66
C PRO A 47 -3.16 -3.73 6.49
N VAL A 48 -2.54 -4.90 6.73
CA VAL A 48 -1.90 -5.69 5.66
C VAL A 48 -2.93 -6.15 4.63
N CYS A 49 -4.08 -6.68 5.08
CA CYS A 49 -5.17 -7.07 4.18
C CYS A 49 -5.68 -5.89 3.34
N LEU A 50 -5.86 -4.71 3.96
CA LEU A 50 -6.27 -3.50 3.26
C LEU A 50 -5.24 -3.07 2.21
N ILE A 51 -3.94 -3.11 2.53
CA ILE A 51 -2.87 -2.81 1.58
C ILE A 51 -2.88 -3.81 0.41
N LEU A 52 -3.00 -5.11 0.68
CA LEU A 52 -3.02 -6.14 -0.36
C LEU A 52 -4.23 -5.99 -1.31
N ILE A 53 -5.42 -5.75 -0.76
CA ILE A 53 -6.63 -5.48 -1.54
C ILE A 53 -6.43 -4.24 -2.40
N TYR A 54 -5.91 -3.16 -1.81
CA TYR A 54 -5.73 -1.90 -2.53
C TYR A 54 -4.66 -1.99 -3.63
N VAL A 55 -3.53 -2.64 -3.37
CA VAL A 55 -2.48 -2.90 -4.35
C VAL A 55 -3.02 -3.74 -5.51
N SER A 56 -3.76 -4.81 -5.21
CA SER A 56 -4.38 -5.67 -6.23
C SER A 56 -5.36 -4.88 -7.10
N PHE A 57 -6.19 -4.03 -6.48
CA PHE A 57 -7.09 -3.13 -7.19
C PHE A 57 -6.34 -2.18 -8.14
N LEU A 58 -5.26 -1.54 -7.66
CA LEU A 58 -4.45 -0.63 -8.49
C LEU A 58 -3.76 -1.33 -9.66
N ILE A 59 -3.31 -2.58 -9.49
CA ILE A 59 -2.75 -3.39 -10.58
C ILE A 59 -3.83 -3.64 -11.65
N ILE A 60 -5.00 -4.12 -11.25
CA ILE A 60 -6.12 -4.38 -12.17
C ILE A 60 -6.54 -3.10 -12.89
N GLU A 61 -6.65 -1.98 -12.16
CA GLU A 61 -7.00 -0.68 -12.71
C GLU A 61 -5.93 -0.18 -13.70
N GLY A 62 -4.65 -0.36 -13.37
CA GLY A 62 -3.53 -0.04 -14.25
C GLY A 62 -3.57 -0.81 -15.56
N LEU A 63 -3.76 -2.13 -15.48
CA LEU A 63 -3.91 -3.01 -16.65
C LEU A 63 -5.12 -2.61 -17.50
N ASN A 64 -6.27 -2.33 -16.88
CA ASN A 64 -7.47 -1.87 -17.57
C ASN A 64 -7.24 -0.54 -18.32
N HIS A 65 -6.46 0.38 -17.74
CA HIS A 65 -6.08 1.62 -18.42
C HIS A 65 -5.14 1.38 -19.61
N PHE A 66 -4.21 0.44 -19.52
CA PHE A 66 -3.36 0.07 -20.66
C PHE A 66 -4.16 -0.54 -21.80
N VAL A 67 -5.09 -1.46 -21.51
CA VAL A 67 -6.00 -2.06 -22.52
C VAL A 67 -6.83 -0.97 -23.22
N LYS A 68 -7.23 0.08 -22.51
CA LYS A 68 -8.00 1.22 -23.06
C LYS A 68 -7.13 2.29 -23.75
N GLY A 69 -5.84 2.04 -23.96
CA GLY A 69 -4.91 3.01 -24.58
C GLY A 69 -4.60 4.24 -23.71
N ARG A 70 -5.01 4.25 -22.43
CA ARG A 70 -4.80 5.37 -21.49
C ARG A 70 -3.49 5.20 -20.72
N ILE A 71 -2.38 5.18 -21.46
CA ILE A 71 -1.05 4.82 -20.94
C ILE A 71 -0.66 5.64 -19.70
N GLY A 72 -0.88 6.97 -19.71
CA GLY A 72 -0.52 7.83 -18.58
C GLY A 72 -1.23 7.48 -17.27
N TYR A 73 -2.52 7.11 -17.32
CA TYR A 73 -3.27 6.70 -16.13
C TYR A 73 -2.84 5.30 -15.65
N GLY A 74 -2.55 4.40 -16.59
CA GLY A 74 -1.99 3.07 -16.27
C GLY A 74 -0.64 3.17 -15.58
N LEU A 75 0.28 3.99 -16.12
CA LEU A 75 1.57 4.25 -15.50
C LEU A 75 1.43 4.88 -14.10
N CYS A 76 0.49 5.79 -13.90
CA CYS A 76 0.22 6.34 -12.56
C CYS A 76 -0.24 5.26 -11.57
N SER A 77 -1.11 4.33 -11.98
CA SER A 77 -1.54 3.21 -11.12
C SER A 77 -0.36 2.34 -10.72
N ILE A 78 0.44 1.89 -11.70
CA ILE A 78 1.59 1.02 -11.46
C ILE A 78 2.67 1.72 -10.64
N SER A 79 2.94 2.99 -10.92
CA SER A 79 3.90 3.79 -10.13
C SER A 79 3.45 3.91 -8.67
N THR A 80 2.14 4.06 -8.43
CA THR A 80 1.58 4.07 -7.06
C THR A 80 1.85 2.74 -6.37
N VAL A 81 1.58 1.62 -7.05
CA VAL A 81 1.85 0.27 -6.51
C VAL A 81 3.31 0.11 -6.13
N VAL A 82 4.24 0.48 -7.01
CA VAL A 82 5.68 0.36 -6.75
C VAL A 82 6.08 1.17 -5.51
N ILE A 83 5.64 2.42 -5.41
CA ILE A 83 5.93 3.28 -4.25
C ILE A 83 5.37 2.64 -2.97
N LEU A 84 4.12 2.19 -3.01
CA LEU A 84 3.47 1.57 -1.87
C LEU A 84 4.19 0.28 -1.42
N VAL A 85 4.54 -0.60 -2.34
CA VAL A 85 5.26 -1.85 -2.01
C VAL A 85 6.64 -1.56 -1.42
N VAL A 86 7.39 -0.60 -1.99
CA VAL A 86 8.70 -0.22 -1.47
C VAL A 86 8.59 0.34 -0.05
N VAL A 87 7.62 1.23 0.21
CA VAL A 87 7.39 1.78 1.56
C VAL A 87 6.98 0.68 2.54
N PHE A 88 6.11 -0.24 2.13
CA PHE A 88 5.70 -1.37 2.97
C PHE A 88 6.88 -2.27 3.35
N LEU A 89 7.71 -2.65 2.38
CA LEU A 89 8.91 -3.45 2.62
C LEU A 89 9.90 -2.71 3.52
N TYR A 90 10.05 -1.40 3.35
CA TYR A 90 10.89 -0.56 4.20
C TYR A 90 10.40 -0.55 5.65
N ILE A 91 9.08 -0.43 5.90
CA ILE A 91 8.50 -0.52 7.25
C ILE A 91 8.80 -1.88 7.88
N MET A 92 8.59 -2.98 7.14
CA MET A 92 8.89 -4.33 7.65
C MET A 92 10.38 -4.53 7.94
N TYR A 93 11.25 -3.98 7.10
CA TYR A 93 12.69 -4.05 7.31
C TYR A 93 13.12 -3.29 8.57
N LEU A 94 12.54 -2.11 8.82
CA LEU A 94 12.81 -1.33 10.03
C LEU A 94 12.37 -2.04 11.31
N GLU A 95 11.25 -2.78 11.31
CA GLU A 95 10.85 -3.59 12.47
C GLU A 95 11.91 -4.65 12.81
N HIS A 96 12.62 -5.21 11.82
CA HIS A 96 13.67 -6.19 12.08
C HIS A 96 14.94 -5.54 12.70
N LEU A 97 15.16 -4.25 12.48
CA LEU A 97 16.34 -3.54 12.99
C LEU A 97 16.15 -2.93 14.39
N VAL A 98 14.90 -2.71 14.82
CA VAL A 98 14.53 -2.07 16.09
C VAL A 98 14.13 -3.11 17.13
#